data_AF-A0A662M5Q6-F1
#
_entry.id   AF-A0A662M5Q6-F1
#
_cell.length_a   1.000
_cell.length_b   1.000
_cell.length_c   1.000
_cell.angle_alpha   90.00
_cell.angle_beta   90.00
_cell.angle_gamma   90.00
#
_symmetry.space_group_name_H-M   'P 1'
#
loop_
_entity.id
_entity.type
_entity.pdbx_description
1 polymer ?
#
loop_
_entity_poly.entity_id
_entity_poly.type
_entity_poly.pdbx_seq_one_letter_code
_entity_poly.pdbx_strand_id
1 'polypeptide(L)'
;MKVVDRNMKSFFRLLKERQKGNYNRPIGLPKYLPKDGFFVCIFQKDMFKVVGDKIRLSLGKNFAKKFGVKYLEFKLPPTIKGKKVKEVRIVPRCKGLWFEIHYVYEDQPVEV
;
A
#
# COMPACT_ATOMS: atom_id res chain seq x y z
N MET A 1 9.04 8.14 2.40
CA MET A 1 9.94 7.62 1.32
C MET A 1 9.81 6.12 1.00
N LYS A 2 8.90 5.34 1.62
CA LYS A 2 8.87 3.86 1.48
C LYS A 2 8.64 3.33 0.06
N VAL A 3 7.80 4.01 -0.73
CA VAL A 3 7.52 3.57 -2.12
C VAL A 3 8.74 3.77 -3.03
N VAL A 4 9.43 4.91 -2.89
CA VAL A 4 10.64 5.22 -3.67
C VAL A 4 11.74 4.20 -3.37
N ASP A 5 12.02 3.96 -2.08
CA ASP A 5 13.03 3.00 -1.65
C ASP A 5 12.71 1.58 -2.15
N ARG A 6 11.44 1.15 -2.06
CA ARG A 6 11.00 -0.14 -2.61
C ARG A 6 11.24 -0.23 -4.12
N ASN A 7 10.88 0.80 -4.88
CA ASN A 7 11.04 0.82 -6.34
C ASN A 7 12.52 0.77 -6.73
N MET A 8 13.38 1.51 -6.03
CA MET A 8 14.83 1.51 -6.27
C MET A 8 15.46 0.15 -5.92
N LYS A 9 15.10 -0.46 -4.79
CA LYS A 9 15.53 -1.82 -4.44
C LYS A 9 15.15 -2.85 -5.51
N SER A 10 13.93 -2.77 -6.03
CA SER A 10 13.48 -3.62 -7.14
C SER A 10 14.29 -3.40 -8.41
N PHE A 11 14.53 -2.14 -8.79
CA PHE A 11 15.37 -1.78 -9.94
C PHE A 11 16.79 -2.35 -9.84
N PHE A 12 17.47 -2.18 -8.70
CA PHE A 12 18.81 -2.73 -8.50
C PHE A 12 18.84 -4.26 -8.52
N ARG A 13 17.79 -4.93 -8.00
CA ARG A 13 17.67 -6.38 -8.09
C ARG A 13 17.53 -6.85 -9.55
N LEU A 14 16.74 -6.15 -10.36
CA LEU A 14 16.61 -6.45 -11.79
C LEU A 14 17.94 -6.30 -12.54
N LEU A 15 18.73 -5.26 -12.23
CA LEU A 15 20.06 -5.09 -12.81
C LEU A 15 20.98 -6.27 -12.50
N LYS A 16 20.98 -6.75 -11.24
CA LYS A 16 21.75 -7.94 -10.83
C LYS A 16 21.29 -9.21 -11.56
N GLU A 17 19.99 -9.43 -11.70
CA GLU A 17 19.46 -10.61 -12.40
C GLU A 17 19.73 -10.58 -13.91
N ARG A 18 19.76 -9.39 -14.53
CA ARG A 18 20.21 -9.24 -15.92
C ARG A 18 21.69 -9.60 -16.07
N GLN A 19 22.55 -9.14 -15.15
CA GLN A 19 23.98 -9.50 -15.18
C GLN A 19 24.20 -11.02 -15.07
N LYS A 20 23.32 -11.72 -14.35
CA LYS A 20 23.33 -13.20 -14.23
C LYS A 20 22.73 -13.92 -15.44
N GLY A 21 22.10 -13.23 -16.39
CA GLY A 21 21.41 -13.83 -17.53
C GLY A 21 19.96 -14.29 -17.26
N ASN A 22 19.45 -14.12 -16.03
CA ASN A 22 18.09 -14.54 -15.65
C ASN A 22 16.99 -13.58 -16.08
N TYR A 23 17.33 -12.45 -16.72
CA TYR A 23 16.37 -11.41 -17.08
C TYR A 23 16.70 -10.73 -18.42
N ASN A 24 15.81 -10.88 -19.41
CA ASN A 24 16.02 -10.37 -20.78
C ASN A 24 15.08 -9.20 -21.18
N ARG A 25 14.25 -8.68 -20.27
CA ARG A 25 13.35 -7.55 -20.59
C ARG A 25 14.05 -6.21 -20.39
N PRO A 26 13.61 -5.12 -21.05
CA PRO A 26 14.17 -3.78 -20.83
C PRO A 26 14.00 -3.35 -19.36
N ILE A 27 15.07 -2.80 -18.79
CA ILE A 27 15.10 -2.25 -17.43
C ILE A 27 15.18 -0.73 -17.55
N GLY A 28 14.20 -0.03 -16.98
CA GLY A 28 14.17 1.43 -16.92
C GLY A 28 14.27 1.93 -15.49
N LEU A 29 14.87 3.11 -15.31
CA LEU A 29 14.94 3.76 -14.01
C LEU A 29 13.53 4.16 -13.53
N PRO A 30 13.14 3.89 -12.26
CA PRO A 30 11.86 4.34 -11.74
C PRO A 30 11.74 5.87 -11.78
N LYS A 31 10.60 6.37 -12.27
CA LYS A 31 10.31 7.81 -12.32
C LYS A 31 9.54 8.25 -11.07
N TYR A 32 9.76 9.50 -10.67
CA TYR A 32 8.97 10.12 -9.61
C TYR A 32 7.58 10.49 -10.13
N LEU A 33 6.58 10.42 -9.25
CA LEU A 33 5.25 10.96 -9.51
C LEU A 33 5.30 12.50 -9.51
N PRO A 34 4.43 13.17 -10.30
CA PRO A 34 4.29 14.62 -10.26
C PRO A 34 4.03 15.11 -8.83
N LYS A 35 4.58 16.27 -8.45
CA LYS A 35 4.44 16.83 -7.09
C LYS A 35 2.97 17.03 -6.70
N ASP A 36 2.16 17.52 -7.63
CA ASP A 36 0.73 17.77 -7.45
C ASP A 36 -0.14 16.58 -7.90
N GLY A 37 0.47 15.41 -8.06
CA GLY A 37 -0.22 14.18 -8.43
C GLY A 37 -0.94 13.52 -7.24
N PHE A 38 -1.75 12.51 -7.55
CA PHE A 38 -2.36 11.67 -6.52
C PHE A 38 -1.40 10.56 -6.09
N PHE A 39 -1.18 10.43 -4.79
CA PHE A 39 -0.29 9.44 -4.21
C PHE A 39 -1.06 8.35 -3.47
N VAL A 40 -0.47 7.16 -3.42
CA VAL A 40 -1.00 6.06 -2.62
C VAL A 40 -0.80 6.37 -1.13
N CYS A 41 -1.87 6.36 -0.35
CA CYS A 41 -1.79 6.45 1.11
C CYS A 41 -1.54 5.05 1.68
N ILE A 42 -0.44 4.89 2.42
CA ILE A 42 -0.04 3.60 2.99
C ILE A 42 -0.17 3.67 4.51
N PHE A 43 -1.01 2.81 5.07
CA PHE A 43 -1.21 2.64 6.50
C PHE A 43 -0.55 1.34 6.93
N GLN A 44 0.48 1.46 7.76
CA GLN A 44 1.14 0.30 8.36
C GLN A 44 0.35 -0.22 9.56
N LYS A 45 0.72 -1.40 10.06
CA LYS A 45 0.07 -2.05 11.20
C LYS A 45 -0.19 -1.12 12.39
N ASP A 46 0.74 -0.24 12.73
CA ASP A 46 0.58 0.67 13.89
C ASP A 46 -0.41 1.84 13.62
N MET A 47 -0.75 2.07 12.36
CA MET A 47 -1.61 3.16 11.91
C MET A 47 -3.08 2.73 11.74
N PHE A 48 -3.41 1.45 11.93
CA PHE A 48 -4.78 0.96 11.87
C PHE A 48 -5.08 -0.08 12.94
N LYS A 49 -6.36 -0.27 13.23
CA LYS A 49 -6.84 -1.32 14.14
C LYS A 49 -7.99 -2.07 13.49
N VAL A 50 -8.02 -3.38 13.68
CA VAL A 50 -9.20 -4.20 13.38
C VAL A 50 -10.08 -4.22 14.62
N VAL A 51 -11.32 -3.76 14.48
CA VAL A 51 -12.31 -3.69 15.56
C VAL A 51 -13.54 -4.46 15.10
N GLY A 52 -13.68 -5.69 15.58
CA GLY A 52 -14.68 -6.63 15.06
C GLY A 52 -14.53 -6.82 13.55
N ASP A 53 -15.57 -6.46 12.79
CA ASP A 53 -15.63 -6.62 11.33
C ASP A 53 -15.20 -5.37 10.55
N LYS A 54 -14.66 -4.37 11.25
CA LYS A 54 -14.25 -3.11 10.65
C LYS A 54 -12.75 -2.90 10.81
N ILE A 55 -12.16 -2.23 9.82
CA ILE A 55 -10.83 -1.66 9.94
C ILE A 55 -10.96 -0.17 10.21
N ARG A 56 -10.26 0.30 11.23
CA ARG A 56 -10.16 1.70 11.62
C ARG A 56 -8.77 2.21 11.25
N LEU A 57 -8.69 3.10 10.26
CA LEU A 57 -7.47 3.79 9.87
C LEU A 57 -7.33 5.08 10.70
N SER A 58 -6.18 5.27 11.34
CA SER A 58 -5.90 6.48 12.12
C SER A 58 -5.32 7.57 11.23
N LEU A 59 -5.91 8.75 11.29
CA LEU A 59 -5.43 9.92 10.58
C LEU A 59 -4.51 10.77 11.46
N GLY A 60 -3.65 11.55 10.83
CA GLY A 60 -2.72 12.44 11.54
C GLY A 60 -3.45 13.54 12.33
N LYS A 61 -2.85 13.99 13.43
CA LYS A 61 -3.43 15.03 14.31
C LYS A 61 -3.79 16.32 13.54
N ASN A 62 -2.94 16.73 12.59
CA ASN A 62 -3.17 17.93 11.77
C ASN A 62 -4.40 17.77 10.87
N PHE A 63 -4.62 16.57 10.33
CA PHE A 63 -5.80 16.26 9.53
C PHE A 63 -7.07 16.31 10.40
N ALA A 64 -7.03 15.68 11.58
CA ALA A 64 -8.14 15.69 12.52
C ALA A 64 -8.51 17.11 12.98
N LYS A 65 -7.52 17.98 13.23
CA LYS A 65 -7.77 19.40 13.56
C LYS A 65 -8.42 20.16 12.42
N LYS A 66 -8.01 19.90 11.17
CA LYS A 66 -8.48 20.63 9.99
C LYS A 66 -9.88 20.18 9.52
N PHE A 67 -10.16 18.88 9.61
CA PHE A 67 -11.37 18.29 9.02
C PHE A 67 -12.33 17.68 10.06
N GLY A 68 -11.98 17.68 11.35
CA GLY A 68 -12.78 17.07 12.42
C GLY A 68 -12.80 15.54 12.42
N VAL A 69 -12.22 14.90 11.39
CA VAL A 69 -12.22 13.44 11.24
C VAL A 69 -10.91 12.85 11.75
N LYS A 70 -11.01 12.02 12.80
CA LYS A 70 -9.86 11.36 13.42
C LYS A 70 -9.57 9.97 12.84
N TYR A 71 -10.61 9.28 12.39
CA TYR A 71 -10.51 7.90 11.89
C TYR A 71 -11.34 7.70 10.63
N LEU A 72 -10.86 6.85 9.73
CA LEU A 72 -11.68 6.29 8.65
C LEU A 72 -12.04 4.85 9.01
N GLU A 73 -13.30 4.48 8.87
CA GLU A 73 -13.76 3.13 9.15
C GLU A 73 -14.29 2.46 7.89
N PHE A 74 -13.78 1.27 7.58
CA PHE A 74 -14.22 0.46 6.44
C PHE A 74 -14.60 -0.94 6.90
N LYS A 75 -15.61 -1.54 6.27
CA LYS A 75 -15.92 -2.95 6.51
C LYS A 75 -14.84 -3.82 5.88
N LEU A 76 -14.35 -4.81 6.62
CA LEU A 76 -13.38 -5.76 6.09
C LEU A 76 -14.09 -6.74 5.14
N PRO A 77 -13.47 -7.07 3.99
CA PRO A 77 -13.95 -8.16 3.15
C PRO A 77 -13.95 -9.49 3.92
N PRO A 78 -14.96 -10.37 3.71
CA PRO A 78 -15.06 -11.64 4.43
C PRO A 78 -13.85 -12.55 4.22
N THR A 79 -13.21 -12.49 3.04
CA THR A 79 -12.01 -13.27 2.68
C THR A 79 -10.79 -12.99 3.57
N ILE A 80 -10.74 -11.79 4.18
CA ILE A 80 -9.60 -11.32 4.97
C ILE A 80 -9.92 -11.39 6.47
N LYS A 81 -11.18 -11.67 6.81
CA LYS A 81 -11.62 -11.78 8.21
C LYS A 81 -10.84 -12.91 8.89
N GLY A 82 -10.21 -12.60 10.02
CA GLY A 82 -9.33 -13.53 10.75
C GLY A 82 -7.88 -13.61 10.24
N LYS A 83 -7.55 -13.05 9.07
CA LYS A 83 -6.16 -13.00 8.57
C LYS A 83 -5.39 -11.82 9.17
N LYS A 84 -4.08 -11.97 9.30
CA LYS A 84 -3.21 -10.92 9.85
C LYS A 84 -2.87 -9.89 8.77
N VAL A 85 -3.58 -8.76 8.80
CA VAL A 85 -3.32 -7.62 7.92
C VAL A 85 -2.03 -6.91 8.34
N LYS A 86 -1.13 -6.71 7.37
CA LYS A 86 0.15 -6.01 7.54
C LYS A 86 0.07 -4.53 7.15
N GLU A 87 -0.65 -4.27 6.07
CA GLU A 87 -0.66 -2.96 5.43
C GLU A 87 -1.99 -2.74 4.72
N VAL A 88 -2.51 -1.52 4.82
CA VAL A 88 -3.68 -1.07 4.06
C VAL A 88 -3.24 0.06 3.16
N ARG A 89 -3.65 0.03 1.90
CA ARG A 89 -3.36 1.09 0.94
C ARG A 89 -4.65 1.68 0.40
N ILE A 90 -4.71 3.00 0.32
CA ILE A 90 -5.75 3.70 -0.45
C ILE A 90 -5.08 4.16 -1.75
N VAL A 91 -5.52 3.58 -2.86
CA VAL A 91 -4.95 3.80 -4.18
C VAL A 91 -5.89 4.68 -5.00
N PRO A 92 -5.46 5.88 -5.42
CA PRO A 92 -6.25 6.72 -6.29
C PRO A 92 -6.31 6.13 -7.71
N ARG A 93 -7.51 6.08 -8.28
CA ARG A 93 -7.81 5.71 -9.67
C ARG A 93 -8.45 6.89 -10.38
N CYS A 94 -8.37 6.89 -11.71
CA CYS A 94 -9.02 7.90 -12.56
C CYS A 94 -8.74 9.34 -12.10
N LYS A 95 -7.46 9.69 -11.85
CA LYS A 95 -7.04 11.01 -11.33
C LYS A 95 -7.79 11.42 -10.04
N GLY A 96 -7.97 10.48 -9.12
CA GLY A 96 -8.55 10.74 -7.80
C GLY A 96 -10.08 10.80 -7.77
N LEU A 97 -10.76 10.47 -8.87
CA LEU A 97 -12.22 10.34 -8.88
C LEU A 97 -12.69 9.09 -8.13
N TRP A 98 -11.88 8.03 -8.14
CA TRP A 98 -12.20 6.73 -7.54
C TRP A 98 -11.04 6.29 -6.66
N PHE A 99 -11.33 5.56 -5.58
CA PHE A 99 -10.31 5.06 -4.67
C PHE A 99 -10.52 3.57 -4.42
N GLU A 100 -9.45 2.80 -4.60
CA GLU A 100 -9.41 1.39 -4.24
C GLU A 100 -8.74 1.23 -2.87
N ILE A 101 -9.24 0.28 -2.08
CA ILE A 101 -8.62 -0.10 -0.81
C ILE A 101 -7.96 -1.46 -1.01
N HIS A 102 -6.63 -1.51 -0.91
CA HIS A 102 -5.89 -2.76 -0.99
C HIS A 102 -5.48 -3.19 0.40
N TYR A 103 -5.76 -4.45 0.71
CA TYR A 103 -5.40 -5.09 1.97
C TYR A 103 -4.25 -6.06 1.72
N VAL A 104 -3.11 -5.82 2.35
CA VAL A 104 -1.96 -6.73 2.31
C VAL A 104 -1.96 -7.54 3.60
N TYR A 105 -2.14 -8.85 3.49
CA TYR A 105 -2.20 -9.77 4.62
C TYR A 105 -1.18 -10.90 4.47
N GLU A 106 -0.84 -11.54 5.59
CA GLU A 106 -0.11 -12.82 5.58
C GLU A 106 -1.10 -13.94 5.30
N ASP A 107 -0.77 -14.80 4.35
CA ASP A 107 -1.47 -16.06 4.12
C ASP A 107 -0.55 -17.21 4.48
N GLN A 108 -1.13 -18.31 4.97
CA GLN A 108 -0.38 -19.57 5.05
C GLN A 108 -0.26 -20.13 3.64
N PRO A 109 0.91 -20.72 3.28
CA PRO A 109 1.03 -21.39 2.00
C PRO A 109 -0.01 -22.50 1.93
N VAL A 110 -0.88 -22.44 0.93
CA VAL A 110 -1.74 -23.56 0.56
C VAL A 110 -0.80 -24.56 -0.09
N GLU A 111 -0.53 -25.68 0.58
CA GLU A 111 0.10 -26.83 -0.09
C GLU A 111 -0.87 -27.29 -1.17
N VAL A 112 -0.46 -27.12 -2.44
CA VAL A 112 -1.19 -27.57 -3.63
C VAL A 112 -0.46 -28.77 -4.19
#